data_AF-B6WRZ4-F1
#
_entry.id   AF-B6WRZ4-F1
#
_cell.length_a   1.000
_cell.length_b   1.000
_cell.length_c   1.000
_cell.angle_alpha   90.00
_cell.angle_beta   90.00
_cell.angle_gamma   90.00
#
_symmetry.space_group_name_H-M   'P 1'
#
loop_
_entity.id
_entity.type
_entity.pdbx_description
1 polymer ?
#
loop_
_entity_poly.entity_id
_entity_poly.type
_entity_poly.pdbx_seq_one_letter_code
_entity_poly.pdbx_strand_id
1 'polypeptide(L)'
;MPTLLMDASLARQAVRHFGLDAQLQILQEELAEAIVAISHLRRGRCGSREDVVDAIGDVLVMIDQLRTEPFMADELDASVALKCERLRALLPAEPVSGEDPA
;
A
#
# COMPACT_ATOMS: atom_id res chain seq x y z
N MET A 1 -6.00 -12.12 -9.94
CA MET A 1 -6.79 -11.30 -9.00
C MET A 1 -5.81 -10.72 -8.01
N PRO A 2 -5.61 -9.39 -7.98
CA PRO A 2 -4.86 -8.80 -6.88
C PRO A 2 -5.62 -9.10 -5.58
N THR A 3 -4.93 -9.67 -4.60
CA THR A 3 -5.53 -9.98 -3.30
C THR A 3 -5.69 -8.67 -2.55
N LEU A 4 -6.92 -8.19 -2.40
CA LEU A 4 -7.24 -7.13 -1.44
C LEU A 4 -6.97 -7.67 -0.02
N LEU A 5 -6.46 -6.81 0.85
CA LEU A 5 -6.32 -7.09 2.28
C LEU A 5 -7.67 -6.95 2.99
N MET A 6 -8.55 -6.09 2.49
CA MET A 6 -9.93 -5.90 2.90
C MET A 6 -10.90 -6.79 2.12
N ASP A 7 -12.03 -7.15 2.74
CA ASP A 7 -13.13 -7.83 2.04
C ASP A 7 -13.65 -6.98 0.86
N ALA A 8 -13.68 -7.58 -0.34
CA ALA A 8 -14.02 -6.88 -1.57
C ALA A 8 -15.47 -6.35 -1.59
N SER A 9 -16.39 -7.01 -0.89
CA SER A 9 -17.78 -6.54 -0.78
C SER A 9 -17.88 -5.31 0.10
N LEU A 10 -17.17 -5.31 1.23
CA LEU A 10 -17.08 -4.16 2.13
C LEU A 10 -16.41 -2.95 1.45
N ALA A 11 -15.31 -3.19 0.73
CA ALA A 11 -14.61 -2.16 -0.05
C ALA A 11 -15.55 -1.47 -1.06
N ARG A 12 -16.30 -2.26 -1.85
CA ARG A 12 -17.30 -1.73 -2.80
C ARG A 12 -18.44 -0.98 -2.10
N GLN A 13 -18.88 -1.47 -0.94
CA GLN A 13 -19.95 -0.82 -0.19
C GLN A 13 -19.51 0.56 0.29
N ALA A 14 -18.29 0.69 0.79
CA ALA A 14 -17.74 1.95 1.25
C ALA A 14 -17.65 2.99 0.12
N VAL A 15 -17.10 2.62 -1.05
CA VAL A 15 -17.05 3.55 -2.20
C VAL A 15 -18.44 3.96 -2.67
N ARG A 16 -19.39 3.02 -2.75
CA ARG A 16 -20.78 3.33 -3.14
C ARG A 16 -21.51 4.24 -2.16
N HIS A 17 -21.23 4.10 -0.86
CA HIS A 17 -21.91 4.86 0.18
C HIS A 17 -21.36 6.28 0.29
N PHE A 18 -20.04 6.44 0.32
CA PHE A 18 -19.39 7.72 0.56
C PHE A 18 -19.05 8.48 -0.74
N GLY A 19 -18.95 7.78 -1.87
CA GLY A 19 -18.58 8.35 -3.16
C GLY A 19 -17.07 8.43 -3.39
N LEU A 20 -16.67 8.36 -4.67
CA LEU A 20 -15.26 8.30 -5.08
C LEU A 20 -14.45 9.51 -4.61
N ASP A 21 -14.97 10.73 -4.79
CA ASP A 21 -14.24 11.95 -4.44
C ASP A 21 -13.93 12.04 -2.94
N ALA A 22 -14.89 11.65 -2.10
CA ALA A 22 -14.69 11.60 -0.65
C ALA A 22 -13.63 10.55 -0.29
N GLN A 23 -13.65 9.36 -0.90
CA GLN A 23 -12.66 8.32 -0.64
C GLN A 23 -11.26 8.70 -1.11
N LEU A 24 -11.14 9.43 -2.23
CA LEU A 24 -9.86 9.99 -2.69
C LEU A 24 -9.34 11.06 -1.72
N GLN A 25 -10.21 11.90 -1.16
CA GLN A 25 -9.84 12.86 -0.13
C GLN A 25 -9.33 12.16 1.14
N ILE A 26 -10.03 11.14 1.63
CA ILE A 26 -9.57 10.36 2.79
C ILE A 26 -8.23 9.67 2.49
N LEU A 27 -8.04 9.07 1.32
CA LEU A 27 -6.73 8.53 0.93
C LEU A 27 -5.63 9.60 1.03
N GLN A 28 -5.91 10.83 0.59
CA GLN A 28 -4.96 11.94 0.69
C GLN A 28 -4.63 12.29 2.15
N GLU A 29 -5.62 12.28 3.04
CA GLU A 29 -5.45 12.52 4.47
C GLU A 29 -4.60 11.41 5.12
N GLU A 30 -4.91 10.14 4.88
CA GLU A 30 -4.14 9.00 5.41
C GLU A 30 -2.68 8.98 4.91
N LEU A 31 -2.46 9.37 3.66
CA LEU A 31 -1.10 9.53 3.13
C LEU A 31 -0.32 10.64 3.87
N ALA A 32 -1.00 11.74 4.25
CA ALA A 32 -0.37 12.81 5.03
C ALA A 32 -0.03 12.34 6.45
N GLU A 33 -0.90 11.57 7.08
CA GLU A 33 -0.64 10.97 8.40
C GLU A 33 0.55 10.00 8.36
N ALA A 34 0.61 9.12 7.36
CA ALA A 34 1.74 8.22 7.16
C ALA A 34 3.06 8.98 6.98
N ILE A 35 3.06 10.10 6.24
CA ILE A 35 4.25 10.97 6.09
C ILE A 35 4.71 11.50 7.46
N VAL A 36 3.78 11.97 8.30
CA VAL A 36 4.09 12.50 9.63
C VAL A 36 4.63 11.40 10.55
N ALA A 37 3.98 10.24 10.59
CA ALA A 37 4.40 9.09 11.39
C ALA A 37 5.81 8.61 11.01
N ILE A 38 6.09 8.44 9.70
CA ILE A 38 7.42 8.07 9.20
C ILE A 38 8.45 9.14 9.61
N SER A 39 8.07 10.42 9.53
CA SER A 39 8.94 11.52 9.92
C SER A 39 9.25 11.54 11.43
N HIS A 40 8.32 11.10 12.28
CA HIS A 40 8.56 10.89 13.71
C HIS A 40 9.49 9.70 13.95
N LEU A 41 9.27 8.58 13.25
CA LEU A 41 10.10 7.39 13.34
C LEU A 41 11.55 7.68 12.97
N ARG A 42 11.77 8.41 11.88
CA ARG A 42 13.10 8.82 11.43
C ARG A 42 13.83 9.73 12.42
N ARG A 43 13.11 10.41 13.32
CA ARG A 43 13.68 11.26 14.37
C ARG A 43 13.82 10.53 15.71
N GLY A 44 13.50 9.24 15.77
CA GLY A 44 13.64 8.42 16.99
C GLY A 44 12.61 8.74 18.08
N ARG A 45 11.43 9.28 17.72
CA ARG A 45 10.37 9.56 18.69
C ARG A 45 9.82 8.25 19.29
N CYS A 46 9.61 8.18 20.60
CA CYS A 46 8.97 7.03 21.23
C CYS A 46 7.54 6.82 20.69
N GLY A 47 7.09 5.57 20.55
CA GLY A 47 5.77 5.20 19.99
C GLY A 47 5.67 5.24 18.45
N SER A 48 6.61 5.90 17.78
CA SER A 48 6.53 6.14 16.33
C SER A 48 6.54 4.91 15.42
N ARG A 49 6.88 3.71 15.93
CA ARG A 49 6.77 2.47 15.15
C ARG A 49 5.32 2.02 15.03
N GLU A 50 4.55 2.11 16.11
CA GLU A 50 3.13 1.77 16.14
C GLU A 50 2.35 2.76 15.26
N ASP A 51 2.61 4.06 15.43
CA ASP A 51 2.00 5.11 14.60
C ASP A 51 2.23 4.88 13.09
N VAL A 52 3.40 4.37 12.69
CA VAL A 52 3.69 4.05 11.27
C VAL A 52 2.91 2.84 10.80
N VAL A 53 2.77 1.80 11.63
CA VAL A 53 2.01 0.61 11.25
C VAL A 53 0.54 0.96 11.07
N ASP A 54 -0.04 1.73 11.99
CA ASP A 54 -1.44 2.14 11.94
C ASP A 54 -1.71 2.99 10.70
N ALA A 55 -0.93 4.07 10.50
CA ALA A 55 -1.13 4.97 9.35
C ALA A 55 -0.91 4.27 7.99
N ILE A 56 0.01 3.29 7.90
CA ILE A 56 0.16 2.49 6.68
C ILE A 56 -1.01 1.53 6.50
N GLY A 57 -1.56 0.97 7.59
CA GLY A 57 -2.77 0.17 7.56
C GLY A 57 -3.96 0.94 6.99
N ASP A 58 -4.15 2.19 7.43
CA ASP A 58 -5.23 3.05 6.94
C ASP A 58 -5.07 3.36 5.44
N VAL A 59 -3.86 3.70 5.00
CA VAL A 59 -3.56 3.87 3.57
C VAL A 59 -3.88 2.60 2.76
N LEU A 60 -3.53 1.41 3.26
CA LEU A 60 -3.82 0.15 2.59
C LEU A 60 -5.33 -0.13 2.47
N VAL A 61 -6.09 0.15 3.53
CA VAL A 61 -7.57 0.06 3.51
C VAL A 61 -8.16 0.99 2.46
N MET A 62 -7.66 2.22 2.37
CA MET A 62 -8.13 3.19 1.39
C MET A 62 -7.79 2.81 -0.05
N ILE A 63 -6.59 2.27 -0.27
CA ILE A 63 -6.20 1.72 -1.58
C ILE A 63 -7.11 0.54 -1.97
N ASP A 64 -7.45 -0.35 -1.03
CA ASP A 64 -8.32 -1.49 -1.32
C ASP A 64 -9.73 -1.07 -1.70
N GLN A 65 -10.27 -0.03 -1.07
CA GLN A 65 -11.54 0.58 -1.47
C GLN A 65 -11.46 1.08 -2.91
N LEU A 66 -10.45 1.89 -3.23
CA LEU A 66 -10.29 2.50 -4.55
C LEU A 66 -9.96 1.50 -5.66
N ARG A 67 -9.29 0.38 -5.35
CA ARG A 67 -9.07 -0.75 -6.27
C ARG A 67 -10.36 -1.37 -6.80
N THR A 68 -11.50 -1.09 -6.17
CA THR A 68 -12.80 -1.58 -6.68
C THR A 68 -13.34 -0.75 -7.84
N GLU A 69 -12.75 0.42 -8.11
CA GLU A 69 -13.11 1.27 -9.25
C GLU A 69 -12.43 0.81 -10.55
N PRO A 70 -13.13 0.79 -11.70
CA PRO A 70 -12.60 0.24 -12.95
C PRO A 70 -11.28 0.84 -13.42
N PHE A 71 -11.11 2.16 -13.29
CA PHE A 71 -9.89 2.85 -13.73
C PHE A 71 -8.68 2.53 -12.84
N MET A 72 -8.89 2.16 -11.57
CA MET A 72 -7.83 1.79 -10.65
C MET A 72 -7.47 0.31 -10.79
N ALA A 73 -8.45 -0.58 -10.93
CA ALA A 73 -8.25 -2.01 -10.90
C ALA A 73 -7.24 -2.50 -11.97
N ASP A 74 -7.46 -2.13 -13.23
CA ASP A 74 -6.65 -2.63 -14.35
C ASP A 74 -5.32 -1.87 -14.49
N GLU A 75 -5.33 -0.55 -14.29
CA GLU A 75 -4.15 0.29 -14.49
C GLU A 75 -3.13 0.16 -13.35
N LEU A 76 -3.59 -0.05 -12.11
CA LEU A 76 -2.71 -0.10 -10.95
C LEU A 76 -1.83 -1.35 -10.97
N ASP A 77 -2.39 -2.52 -11.27
CA ASP A 77 -1.63 -3.77 -11.29
C ASP A 77 -0.54 -3.75 -12.38
N ALA A 78 -0.86 -3.24 -13.58
CA ALA A 78 0.13 -3.03 -14.63
C ALA A 78 1.22 -2.03 -14.21
N SER A 79 0.83 -0.92 -13.57
CA SER A 79 1.75 0.09 -13.03
C SER A 79 2.70 -0.50 -11.98
N VAL A 80 2.17 -1.33 -11.08
CA VAL A 80 2.94 -2.02 -10.03
C VAL A 80 3.92 -3.02 -10.66
N ALA A 81 3.47 -3.85 -11.60
CA ALA A 81 4.32 -4.83 -12.27
C ALA A 81 5.55 -4.18 -12.93
N LEU A 82 5.35 -3.06 -13.63
CA LEU A 82 6.43 -2.30 -14.27
C LEU A 82 7.41 -1.70 -13.23
N LYS A 83 6.89 -1.15 -12.13
CA LYS A 83 7.73 -0.63 -11.03
C LYS A 83 8.55 -1.74 -10.38
N CYS A 84 7.96 -2.92 -10.17
CA CYS A 84 8.66 -4.08 -9.63
C CYS A 84 9.76 -4.59 -10.57
N GLU A 85 9.51 -4.63 -11.88
CA GLU A 85 10.55 -4.98 -12.86
C GLU A 85 11.73 -4.01 -12.80
N ARG A 86 11.46 -2.70 -12.77
CA ARG A 86 12.50 -1.68 -12.59
C ARG A 86 13.28 -1.86 -11.30
N LEU A 87 12.59 -2.14 -10.19
CA LEU A 87 13.24 -2.38 -8.90
C LEU A 87 14.13 -3.61 -8.95
N ARG A 88 13.68 -4.73 -9.55
CA ARG A 88 14.50 -5.94 -9.72
C ARG A 88 15.78 -5.68 -10.50
N ALA A 89 15.73 -4.80 -11.51
CA ALA A 89 16.91 -4.42 -12.28
C ALA A 89 17.93 -3.57 -11.48
N LEU A 90 17.49 -2.90 -10.40
CA LEU A 90 18.36 -2.12 -9.52
C LEU A 90 18.95 -2.94 -8.36
N LEU A 91 18.31 -4.06 -8.02
CA LEU A 91 18.75 -4.92 -6.94
C LEU A 91 19.83 -5.89 -7.45
N PRO A 92 20.86 -6.20 -6.63
CA PRO A 92 21.79 -7.26 -6.96
C PRO A 92 21.04 -8.59 -7.06
N ALA A 93 21.51 -9.50 -7.91
CA ALA A 93 21.00 -10.86 -7.94
C ALA A 93 21.14 -11.48 -6.54
N GLU A 94 20.06 -12.04 -6.03
CA GLU A 94 20.08 -12.75 -4.76
C GLU A 94 21.07 -13.92 -4.91
N PRO A 95 22.08 -14.05 -4.02
CA PRO A 95 23.02 -15.16 -4.12
C PRO A 95 22.21 -16.45 -4.00
N VAL A 96 22.36 -17.36 -4.97
CA VAL A 96 21.84 -18.72 -4.85
C VAL A 96 22.49 -19.29 -3.60
N SER A 97 21.71 -19.50 -2.54
CA SER A 97 22.15 -20.17 -1.32
C SER A 97 22.85 -21.45 -1.75
N GLY A 98 24.17 -21.47 -1.58
CA GLY A 98 25.01 -22.58 -2.00
C GLY A 98 24.50 -23.88 -1.40
N GLU A 99 24.63 -24.94 -2.19
CA GLU A 99 24.67 -26.31 -1.71
C GLU A 99 25.50 -26.36 -0.41
N ASP A 100 24.89 -26.79 0.69
CA ASP A 100 25.66 -27.21 1.87
C ASP A 100 26.58 -28.36 1.40
N PRO A 101 27.91 -28.22 1.46
CA PRO A 101 28.77 -29.37 1.27
C PRO A 101 28.62 -30.27 2.51
N ALA A 102 28.17 -31.50 2.24
CA ALA A 102 28.08 -32.61 3.19
C ALA A 102 29.43 -32.99 3.80
#